data_AF-A0AAD9IM47-F1
#
_entry.id   AF-A0AAD9IM47-F1
#
_cell.length_a   1.000
_cell.length_b   1.000
_cell.length_c   1.000
_cell.angle_alpha   90.00
_cell.angle_beta   90.00
_cell.angle_gamma   90.00
#
_symmetry.space_group_name_H-M   'P 1'
#
loop_
_entity.id
_entity.type
_entity.pdbx_description
1 polymer ?
#
loop_
_entity_poly.entity_id
_entity_poly.type
_entity_poly.pdbx_seq_one_letter_code
_entity_poly.pdbx_strand_id
1 'polypeptide(L)'
;MGGFPLPLSRVLVVVITISAVLLVDFWLRGALHLGELDRLGRSRRASHRTSARSSLSESKDPSETPGQTPRWQLPEDLRRQIVAAIPLGGASPEGRMRLEGGVHGEDFVAVNASEVPYGHFGKAALAPSLAHEHFGQYNYKWMLYGDDDTFWNLDVVADIVKGLDPDMPHFITDHAWFWGNSSVHKSTFHPSADAPRCVPCGFDRSRLAGRALPFTPPSACPYCTWQQLCAADAGRRGLYAADCGFRQVLPPEGEHVGHGGAGILLSVGLMRNMGVDAVRRCIGSRFPPGVPGGDTLFSHCAFFTGVAPTDPGYSFLDADFNAFDNRGQQVRGAMDLLYSFLKRGPCCDALCRARLAATASVHVRGGHFKAPHLAADTIATLARLRDLYLDARAREEADPEAAKAYAQAGGVWDTHRSCD
;
A
#
# COMPACT_ATOMS: atom_id res chain seq x y z
N MET A 1 20.94 42.59 -7.31
CA MET A 1 20.90 42.21 -5.88
C MET A 1 19.71 41.26 -5.75
N GLY A 2 19.89 39.97 -6.03
CA GLY A 2 20.37 38.96 -5.09
C GLY A 2 19.11 38.37 -4.41
N GLY A 3 18.62 37.17 -4.68
CA GLY A 3 19.28 35.94 -5.10
C GLY A 3 18.98 34.91 -4.01
N PHE A 4 18.03 34.00 -4.25
CA PHE A 4 17.97 32.70 -3.59
C PHE A 4 17.42 31.68 -4.59
N PRO A 5 18.25 30.75 -5.10
CA PRO A 5 17.73 29.51 -5.66
C PRO A 5 17.32 28.63 -4.48
N LEU A 6 16.05 28.25 -4.39
CA LEU A 6 15.63 27.20 -3.46
C LEU A 6 16.28 25.88 -3.92
N PRO A 7 16.97 25.13 -3.05
CA PRO A 7 17.57 23.87 -3.44
C PRO A 7 16.48 22.84 -3.73
N LEU A 8 16.58 22.23 -4.91
CA LEU A 8 15.67 21.24 -5.47
C LEU A 8 15.99 19.84 -4.91
N SER A 9 16.05 19.70 -3.58
CA SER A 9 16.20 18.41 -2.89
C SER A 9 15.14 18.28 -1.79
N ARG A 10 13.87 18.27 -2.21
CA ARG A 10 12.74 17.98 -1.31
C ARG A 10 12.62 16.47 -1.10
N VAL A 11 13.49 15.97 -0.23
CA VAL A 11 13.43 14.69 0.52
C VAL A 11 11.96 14.25 0.76
N LEU A 12 11.58 13.10 0.22
CA LEU A 12 10.28 12.46 0.42
C LEU A 12 10.46 11.41 1.51
N VAL A 13 10.22 11.80 2.77
CA VAL A 13 10.20 10.83 3.87
C VAL A 13 8.80 10.20 3.91
N VAL A 14 8.80 8.87 3.88
CA VAL A 14 7.62 8.02 3.80
C VAL A 14 7.52 7.21 5.08
N VAL A 15 6.42 7.36 5.81
CA VAL A 15 6.16 6.56 7.02
C VAL A 15 5.26 5.39 6.65
N ILE A 16 5.72 4.16 6.85
CA ILE A 16 4.86 2.98 6.72
C ILE A 16 4.28 2.68 8.10
N THR A 17 2.96 2.69 8.23
CA THR A 17 2.28 2.31 9.47
C THR A 17 1.60 0.97 9.27
N ILE A 18 1.95 0.02 10.12
CA ILE A 18 1.50 -1.37 10.02
C ILE A 18 0.57 -1.68 11.20
N SER A 19 -0.66 -2.13 10.93
CA SER A 19 -1.58 -2.61 11.97
C SER A 19 -1.39 -4.10 12.25
N ALA A 20 -0.77 -4.47 13.36
CA ALA A 20 -0.63 -5.87 13.76
C ALA A 20 -1.83 -6.33 14.62
N VAL A 21 -2.95 -6.68 13.99
CA VAL A 21 -4.20 -7.01 14.72
C VAL A 21 -4.27 -8.49 15.13
N LEU A 22 -3.64 -9.41 14.38
CA LEU A 22 -3.85 -10.86 14.58
C LEU A 22 -2.59 -11.75 14.49
N LEU A 23 -1.40 -11.22 14.21
CA LEU A 23 -0.24 -12.06 13.89
C LEU A 23 0.81 -12.20 14.99
N VAL A 24 0.92 -11.30 15.98
CA VAL A 24 1.99 -11.39 17.00
C VAL A 24 1.87 -12.67 17.85
N ASP A 25 0.64 -13.13 18.18
CA ASP A 25 0.46 -14.40 18.92
C ASP A 25 0.82 -15.65 18.07
N PHE A 26 0.64 -15.56 16.74
CA PHE A 26 0.94 -16.64 15.79
C PHE A 26 2.44 -16.68 15.40
N TRP A 27 3.06 -15.50 15.25
CA TRP A 27 4.49 -15.32 14.97
C TRP A 27 5.36 -15.81 16.15
N LEU A 28 4.92 -15.57 17.40
CA LEU A 28 5.63 -16.02 18.60
C LEU A 28 5.64 -17.55 18.76
N ARG A 29 4.59 -18.25 18.31
CA ARG A 29 4.58 -19.73 18.28
C ARG A 29 5.49 -20.30 17.19
N GLY A 30 5.68 -19.58 16.08
CA GLY A 30 6.60 -19.95 15.00
C GLY A 30 8.08 -19.65 15.30
N ALA A 31 8.37 -18.52 15.95
CA ALA A 31 9.74 -18.11 16.29
C ALA A 31 10.42 -19.05 17.29
N LEU A 32 9.65 -19.74 18.15
CA LEU A 32 10.16 -20.79 19.05
C LEU A 32 10.66 -22.05 18.31
N HIS A 33 10.24 -22.28 17.06
CA HIS A 33 10.76 -23.38 16.22
C HIS A 33 12.01 -23.02 15.41
N LEU A 34 12.21 -21.73 15.07
CA LEU A 34 13.43 -21.28 14.38
C LEU A 34 14.67 -21.31 15.29
N GLY A 35 14.48 -21.24 16.61
CA GLY A 35 15.54 -21.45 17.60
C GLY A 35 16.11 -22.88 17.62
N GLU A 36 15.33 -23.90 17.22
CA GLU A 36 15.83 -25.29 17.09
C GLU A 36 16.58 -25.53 15.77
N LEU A 37 16.20 -24.84 14.70
CA LEU A 37 16.87 -24.98 13.40
C LEU A 37 18.26 -24.31 13.37
N ASP A 38 18.46 -23.21 14.11
CA ASP A 38 19.80 -22.62 14.26
C ASP A 38 20.74 -23.53 15.10
N ARG A 39 20.18 -24.37 15.98
CA ARG A 39 20.92 -25.42 16.71
C ARG A 39 21.37 -26.56 15.79
N LEU A 40 20.57 -26.93 14.80
CA LEU A 40 20.92 -27.95 13.79
C LEU A 40 21.88 -27.41 12.72
N GLY A 41 21.81 -26.12 12.39
CA GLY A 41 22.70 -25.45 11.43
C GLY A 41 24.15 -25.32 11.90
N ARG A 42 24.39 -25.14 13.21
CA ARG A 42 25.74 -25.06 13.78
C ARG A 42 26.47 -26.41 13.82
N SER A 43 25.76 -27.53 13.81
CA SER A 43 26.37 -28.87 13.75
C SER A 43 26.97 -29.20 12.37
N ARG A 44 26.39 -28.69 11.27
CA ARG A 44 26.90 -28.92 9.91
C ARG A 44 28.10 -28.06 9.52
N ARG A 45 28.31 -26.91 10.18
CA ARG A 45 29.39 -25.97 9.84
C ARG A 45 30.78 -26.41 10.34
N ALA A 46 30.86 -27.49 11.13
CA ALA A 46 32.12 -28.09 11.56
C ALA A 46 32.75 -29.06 10.54
N SER A 47 32.02 -29.48 9.49
CA SER A 47 32.47 -30.55 8.58
C SER A 47 33.06 -30.11 7.24
N HIS A 48 33.02 -28.81 6.90
CA HIS A 48 33.56 -28.31 5.63
C HIS A 48 34.66 -27.29 5.85
N ARG A 49 35.82 -27.77 6.28
CA ARG A 49 37.05 -26.97 6.31
C ARG A 49 38.25 -27.79 5.86
N THR A 50 38.22 -28.31 4.65
CA THR A 50 39.41 -28.71 3.89
C THR A 50 39.10 -28.74 2.40
N SER A 51 39.86 -27.96 1.64
CA SER A 51 40.30 -28.21 0.26
C SER A 51 40.11 -27.04 -0.74
N ALA A 52 41.23 -26.78 -1.42
CA ALA A 52 41.42 -26.25 -2.76
C ALA A 52 41.30 -24.74 -3.01
N ARG A 53 42.50 -24.19 -3.23
CA ARG A 53 42.88 -22.92 -3.82
C ARG A 53 43.01 -23.15 -5.33
N SER A 54 42.41 -22.32 -6.19
CA SER A 54 42.93 -22.08 -7.54
C SER A 54 42.57 -20.67 -8.02
N SER A 55 43.55 -20.07 -8.69
CA SER A 55 43.60 -18.73 -9.25
C SER A 55 42.93 -18.67 -10.63
N LEU A 56 42.09 -17.66 -10.86
CA LEU A 56 41.72 -17.22 -12.21
C LEU A 56 41.63 -15.69 -12.24
N SER A 57 42.24 -15.15 -13.29
CA SER A 57 42.56 -13.76 -13.57
C SER A 57 41.34 -12.89 -13.90
N GLU A 58 41.29 -11.68 -13.32
CA GLU A 58 40.39 -10.60 -13.69
C GLU A 58 40.79 -10.00 -15.06
N SER A 59 39.88 -10.07 -16.04
CA SER A 59 39.86 -9.16 -17.18
C SER A 59 38.89 -8.01 -16.84
N LYS A 60 39.43 -6.81 -16.65
CA LYS A 60 38.65 -5.57 -16.50
C LYS A 60 38.17 -5.11 -17.87
N ASP A 61 36.86 -4.99 -18.02
CA ASP A 61 36.19 -4.40 -19.18
C ASP A 61 36.11 -2.87 -18.97
N PRO A 62 36.69 -2.02 -19.86
CA PRO A 62 36.73 -0.57 -19.67
C PRO A 62 35.55 0.12 -20.37
N SER A 63 34.32 -0.15 -19.92
CA SER A 63 33.13 0.58 -20.40
C SER A 63 32.06 0.86 -19.33
N GLU A 64 32.38 0.75 -18.04
CA GLU A 64 31.50 1.25 -16.97
C GLU A 64 31.54 2.78 -16.90
N THR A 65 30.69 3.43 -17.69
CA THR A 65 30.29 4.82 -17.44
C THR A 65 29.70 4.91 -16.03
N PRO A 66 30.05 5.93 -15.21
CA PRO A 66 29.56 6.04 -13.85
C PRO A 66 28.03 6.10 -13.77
N GLY A 67 27.48 4.98 -13.30
CA GLY A 67 26.14 4.72 -12.75
C GLY A 67 25.14 5.87 -12.69
N GLN A 68 24.41 6.08 -13.78
CA GLN A 68 23.03 6.54 -13.63
C GLN A 68 22.23 5.37 -13.05
N THR A 69 21.80 5.51 -11.80
CA THR A 69 20.84 4.60 -11.19
C THR A 69 19.60 4.55 -12.10
N PRO A 70 19.05 3.36 -12.41
CA PRO A 70 17.84 3.28 -13.22
C PRO A 70 16.74 4.18 -12.63
N ARG A 71 16.06 4.96 -13.47
CA ARG A 71 15.08 6.01 -13.08
C ARG A 71 13.95 5.54 -12.16
N TRP A 72 13.79 4.23 -11.99
CA TRP A 72 12.73 3.57 -11.26
C TRP A 72 13.15 2.89 -9.95
N GLN A 73 14.45 2.75 -9.71
CA GLN A 73 14.89 2.37 -8.37
C GLN A 73 14.79 3.61 -7.51
N LEU A 74 14.07 3.52 -6.38
CA LEU A 74 14.15 4.58 -5.38
C LEU A 74 15.63 4.83 -5.07
N PRO A 75 16.10 6.08 -5.25
CA PRO A 75 17.40 6.52 -4.81
C PRO A 75 17.70 6.00 -3.39
N GLU A 76 18.93 5.57 -3.15
CA GLU A 76 19.32 4.97 -1.87
C GLU A 76 19.02 5.88 -0.67
N ASP A 77 19.15 7.19 -0.87
CA ASP A 77 18.77 8.21 0.11
C ASP A 77 17.26 8.21 0.39
N LEU A 78 16.40 8.02 -0.61
CA LEU A 78 14.95 7.88 -0.40
C LEU A 78 14.58 6.56 0.29
N ARG A 79 15.30 5.46 -0.01
CA ARG A 79 15.11 4.18 0.72
C ARG A 79 15.43 4.30 2.20
N ARG A 80 16.49 5.04 2.56
CA ARG A 80 16.87 5.31 3.96
C ARG A 80 15.90 6.24 4.70
N GLN A 81 14.98 6.88 3.99
CA GLN A 81 13.93 7.75 4.55
C GLN A 81 12.60 7.01 4.76
N ILE A 82 12.55 5.71 4.47
CA ILE A 82 11.37 4.90 4.79
C ILE A 82 11.52 4.44 6.22
N VAL A 83 10.58 4.84 7.08
CA VAL A 83 10.54 4.38 8.47
C VAL A 83 9.22 3.68 8.73
N ALA A 84 9.28 2.51 9.37
CA ALA A 84 8.09 1.75 9.74
C ALA A 84 7.74 2.02 11.21
N ALA A 85 6.47 2.32 11.49
CA ALA A 85 5.91 2.34 12.85
C ALA A 85 4.92 1.19 13.04
N ILE A 86 5.15 0.39 14.08
CA ILE A 86 4.32 -0.76 14.43
C ILE A 86 3.78 -0.57 15.86
N PRO A 87 2.46 -0.40 16.06
CA PRO A 87 1.88 -0.29 17.38
C PRO A 87 1.78 -1.65 18.06
N LEU A 88 2.41 -1.79 19.22
CA LEU A 88 2.43 -3.04 19.98
C LEU A 88 1.42 -3.01 21.15
N GLY A 89 0.81 -4.16 21.43
CA GLY A 89 -0.17 -4.32 22.50
C GLY A 89 0.44 -4.96 23.76
N GLY A 90 0.16 -4.39 24.93
CA GLY A 90 0.75 -4.76 26.23
C GLY A 90 0.59 -6.20 26.77
N ALA A 91 0.16 -7.18 25.98
CA ALA A 91 0.11 -8.59 26.38
C ALA A 91 1.28 -9.44 25.84
N SER A 92 2.16 -8.87 25.04
CA SER A 92 3.33 -9.60 24.54
C SER A 92 4.52 -9.46 25.51
N PRO A 93 5.46 -10.42 25.58
CA PRO A 93 6.69 -10.38 26.40
C PRO A 93 7.70 -9.28 25.98
N GLU A 94 7.18 -8.11 25.60
CA GLU A 94 7.69 -7.02 24.78
C GLU A 94 8.67 -6.07 25.47
N GLY A 95 9.32 -6.51 26.54
CA GLY A 95 10.46 -5.76 27.09
C GLY A 95 11.64 -5.67 26.10
N ARG A 96 11.74 -6.60 25.14
CA ARG A 96 12.88 -6.72 24.22
C ARG A 96 12.73 -6.08 22.84
N MET A 97 11.55 -6.11 22.21
CA MET A 97 11.33 -5.36 20.94
C MET A 97 11.43 -3.84 21.14
N ARG A 98 11.27 -3.37 22.39
CA ARG A 98 11.33 -1.96 22.80
C ARG A 98 12.70 -1.29 22.70
N LEU A 99 13.80 -2.03 22.53
CA LEU A 99 15.14 -1.49 22.84
C LEU A 99 16.12 -1.42 21.67
N GLU A 100 15.86 -2.07 20.54
CA GLU A 100 16.87 -2.20 19.46
C GLU A 100 16.38 -1.76 18.07
N GLY A 101 15.10 -1.39 17.91
CA GLY A 101 14.49 -1.24 16.58
C GLY A 101 14.39 -2.60 15.87
N GLY A 102 13.79 -2.64 14.70
CA GLY A 102 13.76 -3.85 13.87
C GLY A 102 15.05 -4.02 13.05
N VAL A 103 15.22 -5.20 12.44
CA VAL A 103 16.43 -5.57 11.67
C VAL A 103 16.66 -4.64 10.47
N HIS A 104 15.64 -3.92 10.03
CA HIS A 104 15.65 -3.02 8.87
C HIS A 104 15.44 -1.55 9.26
N GLY A 105 15.58 -1.19 10.53
CA GLY A 105 15.39 0.18 11.02
C GLY A 105 13.94 0.54 11.34
N GLU A 106 13.11 -0.46 11.65
CA GLU A 106 11.73 -0.25 12.10
C GLU A 106 11.69 0.31 13.54
N ASP A 107 10.78 1.25 13.79
CA ASP A 107 10.49 1.79 15.11
C ASP A 107 9.18 1.18 15.66
N PHE A 108 9.18 0.79 16.93
CA PHE A 108 8.00 0.19 17.58
C PHE A 108 7.38 1.18 18.56
N VAL A 109 6.10 1.50 18.37
CA VAL A 109 5.36 2.45 19.21
C VAL A 109 4.45 1.68 20.15
N ALA A 110 4.83 1.52 21.43
CA ALA A 110 3.99 0.79 22.37
C ALA A 110 2.73 1.57 22.72
N VAL A 111 1.58 0.87 22.77
CA VAL A 111 0.31 1.45 23.24
C VAL A 111 -0.26 0.58 24.36
N ASN A 112 -0.69 1.22 25.44
CA ASN A 112 -1.40 0.51 26.49
C ASN A 112 -2.76 0.04 25.96
N ALA A 113 -2.89 -1.26 25.73
CA ALA A 113 -4.11 -1.87 25.20
C ALA A 113 -5.36 -1.59 26.04
N SER A 114 -5.18 -1.43 27.36
CA SER A 114 -6.28 -1.15 28.30
C SER A 114 -6.81 0.29 28.22
N GLU A 115 -6.05 1.21 27.60
CA GLU A 115 -6.42 2.61 27.41
C GLU A 115 -7.03 2.88 26.02
N VAL A 116 -7.15 1.85 25.19
CA VAL A 116 -7.64 1.95 23.82
C VAL A 116 -9.09 1.46 23.75
N PRO A 117 -10.07 2.34 23.47
CA PRO A 117 -11.45 1.94 23.21
C PRO A 117 -11.50 0.87 22.12
N TYR A 118 -12.44 -0.08 22.17
CA TYR A 118 -12.58 -1.15 21.15
C TYR A 118 -11.40 -2.12 21.04
N GLY A 119 -10.51 -2.19 22.04
CA GLY A 119 -9.47 -3.21 22.13
C GLY A 119 -8.54 -3.23 20.90
N HIS A 120 -8.48 -4.36 20.19
CA HIS A 120 -7.60 -4.51 19.02
C HIS A 120 -8.03 -3.63 17.84
N PHE A 121 -9.33 -3.40 17.62
CA PHE A 121 -9.81 -2.55 16.54
C PHE A 121 -9.45 -1.08 16.79
N GLY A 122 -9.59 -0.60 18.02
CA GLY A 122 -9.15 0.76 18.35
C GLY A 122 -7.65 0.95 18.20
N LYS A 123 -6.83 -0.09 18.41
CA LYS A 123 -5.38 -0.01 18.19
C LYS A 123 -5.05 0.18 16.72
N ALA A 124 -5.62 -0.65 15.86
CA ALA A 124 -5.48 -0.49 14.41
C ALA A 124 -5.96 0.90 13.96
N ALA A 125 -7.06 1.38 14.53
CA ALA A 125 -7.59 2.69 14.20
C ALA A 125 -6.70 3.86 14.66
N LEU A 126 -6.01 3.71 15.80
CA LEU A 126 -5.08 4.72 16.32
C LEU A 126 -3.70 4.65 15.68
N ALA A 127 -3.36 3.56 14.98
CA ALA A 127 -2.02 3.33 14.43
C ALA A 127 -1.48 4.53 13.63
N PRO A 128 -2.23 5.10 12.67
CA PRO A 128 -1.75 6.26 11.91
C PRO A 128 -1.46 7.48 12.80
N SER A 129 -2.35 7.76 13.77
CA SER A 129 -2.20 8.89 14.68
C SER A 129 -0.98 8.75 15.60
N LEU A 130 -0.74 7.54 16.09
CA LEU A 130 0.42 7.23 16.92
C LEU A 130 1.72 7.40 16.14
N ALA A 131 1.76 6.92 14.89
CA ALA A 131 2.90 7.13 14.01
C ALA A 131 3.10 8.62 13.69
N HIS A 132 2.02 9.38 13.47
CA HIS A 132 2.10 10.83 13.24
C HIS A 132 2.71 11.58 14.44
N GLU A 133 2.30 11.27 15.66
CA GLU A 133 2.85 11.89 16.86
C GLU A 133 4.29 11.44 17.14
N HIS A 134 4.60 10.17 16.91
CA HIS A 134 5.94 9.62 17.13
C HIS A 134 6.99 10.26 16.21
N PHE A 135 6.73 10.27 14.90
CA PHE A 135 7.66 10.87 13.94
C PHE A 135 7.56 12.40 13.92
N GLY A 136 6.41 12.98 14.25
CA GLY A 136 6.16 14.41 14.20
C GLY A 136 5.90 14.93 12.79
N GLN A 137 4.99 15.90 12.69
CA GLN A 137 4.46 16.46 11.44
C GLN A 137 5.48 17.12 10.49
N TYR A 138 6.73 17.32 10.92
CA TYR A 138 7.77 17.96 10.10
C TYR A 138 8.77 16.95 9.51
N ASN A 139 8.68 15.69 9.91
CA ASN A 139 9.63 14.66 9.51
C ASN A 139 9.11 13.77 8.39
N TYR A 140 7.87 13.94 7.92
CA TYR A 140 7.33 13.19 6.80
C TYR A 140 6.28 13.97 6.00
N LYS A 141 6.01 13.48 4.78
CA LYS A 141 4.98 14.06 3.88
C LYS A 141 3.82 13.12 3.65
N TRP A 142 4.11 11.84 3.54
CA TRP A 142 3.15 10.80 3.22
C TRP A 142 3.31 9.61 4.15
N MET A 143 2.18 9.03 4.52
CA MET A 143 2.08 7.84 5.32
C MET A 143 1.36 6.75 4.52
N LEU A 144 1.94 5.55 4.50
CA LEU A 144 1.41 4.34 3.89
C LEU A 144 0.83 3.52 5.02
N TYR A 145 -0.49 3.50 5.14
CA TYR A 145 -1.19 2.71 6.13
C TYR A 145 -1.57 1.37 5.54
N GLY A 146 -1.13 0.28 6.18
CA GLY A 146 -1.36 -1.10 5.76
C GLY A 146 -1.38 -2.08 6.94
N ASP A 147 -1.63 -3.35 6.64
CA ASP A 147 -1.42 -4.48 7.55
C ASP A 147 0.03 -4.97 7.47
N ASP A 148 0.43 -5.88 8.37
CA ASP A 148 1.80 -6.42 8.45
C ASP A 148 2.17 -7.36 7.28
N ASP A 149 1.20 -7.64 6.43
CA ASP A 149 1.27 -8.45 5.22
C ASP A 149 0.92 -7.65 3.95
N THR A 150 0.96 -6.31 4.03
CA THR A 150 0.77 -5.43 2.87
C THR A 150 2.10 -5.21 2.14
N PHE A 151 2.16 -5.66 0.89
CA PHE A 151 3.30 -5.41 0.00
C PHE A 151 3.10 -4.11 -0.80
N TRP A 152 4.11 -3.24 -0.85
CA TRP A 152 4.04 -1.92 -1.50
C TRP A 152 4.98 -1.79 -2.70
N ASN A 153 4.46 -1.33 -3.84
CA ASN A 153 5.25 -0.90 -5.00
C ASN A 153 5.53 0.60 -4.89
N LEU A 154 6.65 0.94 -4.27
CA LEU A 154 6.93 2.34 -3.90
C LEU A 154 7.17 3.29 -5.09
N ASP A 155 7.56 2.77 -6.26
CA ASP A 155 7.66 3.57 -7.49
C ASP A 155 6.28 4.04 -7.95
N VAL A 156 5.28 3.16 -7.91
CA VAL A 156 3.89 3.49 -8.22
C VAL A 156 3.32 4.46 -7.18
N VAL A 157 3.60 4.23 -5.88
CA VAL A 157 3.19 5.15 -4.81
C VAL A 157 3.78 6.55 -5.04
N ALA A 158 5.07 6.64 -5.39
CA ALA A 158 5.72 7.91 -5.69
C ALA A 158 5.04 8.63 -6.86
N ASP A 159 4.69 7.91 -7.93
CA ASP A 159 3.99 8.47 -9.08
C ASP A 159 2.58 8.98 -8.73
N ILE A 160 1.84 8.27 -7.87
CA ILE A 160 0.52 8.71 -7.38
C ILE A 160 0.62 10.06 -6.65
N VAL A 161 1.64 10.23 -5.79
CA VAL A 161 1.72 11.41 -4.91
C VAL A 161 2.55 12.58 -5.48
N LYS A 162 3.31 12.36 -6.55
CA LYS A 162 4.29 13.32 -7.10
C LYS A 162 3.73 14.71 -7.42
N GLY A 163 2.46 14.79 -7.82
CA GLY A 163 1.79 16.04 -8.19
C GLY A 163 0.89 16.63 -7.09
N LEU A 164 0.82 15.99 -5.93
CA LEU A 164 -0.09 16.37 -4.85
C LEU A 164 0.64 17.19 -3.79
N ASP A 165 -0.06 18.16 -3.22
CA ASP A 165 0.44 18.94 -2.09
C ASP A 165 0.25 18.14 -0.79
N PRO A 166 1.31 17.65 -0.14
CA PRO A 166 1.18 16.86 1.09
C PRO A 166 0.61 17.67 2.26
N ASP A 167 0.62 19.01 2.20
CA ASP A 167 0.02 19.84 3.24
C ASP A 167 -1.52 19.89 3.13
N MET A 168 -2.08 19.45 2.01
CA MET A 168 -3.53 19.27 1.85
C MET A 168 -3.98 17.90 2.35
N PRO A 169 -5.19 17.76 2.93
CA PRO A 169 -5.63 16.53 3.57
C PRO A 169 -6.12 15.48 2.57
N HIS A 170 -5.20 14.62 2.13
CA HIS A 170 -5.46 13.56 1.18
C HIS A 170 -5.67 12.22 1.91
N PHE A 171 -6.73 11.53 1.51
CA PHE A 171 -7.02 10.13 1.81
C PHE A 171 -7.12 9.39 0.46
N ILE A 172 -6.12 8.61 0.08
CA ILE A 172 -6.02 8.02 -1.27
C ILE A 172 -6.11 6.50 -1.19
N THR A 173 -7.11 5.94 -1.86
CA THR A 173 -7.30 4.51 -2.09
C THR A 173 -8.45 4.31 -3.09
N ASP A 174 -8.35 3.29 -3.96
CA ASP A 174 -9.51 2.77 -4.71
C ASP A 174 -10.10 1.51 -4.08
N HIS A 175 -9.46 0.98 -3.04
CA HIS A 175 -9.92 -0.23 -2.37
C HIS A 175 -10.85 0.09 -1.18
N ALA A 176 -12.05 0.56 -1.50
CA ALA A 176 -13.08 0.80 -0.50
C ALA A 176 -14.07 -0.37 -0.39
N TRP A 177 -14.34 -0.77 0.85
CA TRP A 177 -15.58 -1.45 1.19
C TRP A 177 -16.74 -0.47 1.04
N PHE A 178 -17.78 -0.87 0.31
CA PHE A 178 -18.97 -0.06 0.17
C PHE A 178 -20.22 -0.92 0.08
N TRP A 179 -21.13 -0.71 1.02
CA TRP A 179 -22.43 -1.36 1.05
C TRP A 179 -23.44 -0.40 0.43
N GLY A 180 -23.52 -0.34 -0.89
CA GLY A 180 -24.50 0.50 -1.55
C GLY A 180 -25.93 0.07 -1.19
N ASN A 181 -26.79 1.02 -0.82
CA ASN A 181 -28.26 0.81 -0.86
C ASN A 181 -28.76 0.97 -2.31
N SER A 182 -28.04 0.39 -3.27
CA SER A 182 -28.51 0.37 -4.65
C SER A 182 -29.40 -0.87 -4.82
N SER A 183 -30.54 -0.67 -5.48
CA SER A 183 -31.43 -1.76 -5.91
C SER A 183 -30.73 -2.76 -6.85
N VAL A 184 -29.50 -2.46 -7.29
CA VAL A 184 -28.69 -3.21 -8.25
C VAL A 184 -27.74 -4.21 -7.57
N HIS A 185 -27.18 -3.89 -6.39
CA HIS A 185 -26.23 -4.76 -5.69
C HIS A 185 -26.58 -4.89 -4.21
N LYS A 186 -27.36 -5.92 -3.85
CA LYS A 186 -27.72 -6.26 -2.46
C LYS A 186 -26.59 -6.94 -1.67
N SER A 187 -25.47 -7.26 -2.31
CA SER A 187 -24.36 -7.98 -1.69
C SER A 187 -23.15 -7.08 -1.46
N THR A 188 -22.46 -7.38 -0.37
CA THR A 188 -21.22 -6.76 0.06
C THR A 188 -20.13 -7.07 -0.98
N PHE A 189 -19.67 -6.07 -1.72
CA PHE A 189 -18.53 -6.23 -2.61
C PHE A 189 -17.44 -5.21 -2.24
N HIS A 190 -16.21 -5.68 -2.26
CA HIS A 190 -15.00 -4.90 -2.07
C HIS A 190 -13.93 -5.47 -3.02
N PRO A 191 -13.14 -4.63 -3.70
CA PRO A 191 -13.37 -3.19 -3.84
C PRO A 191 -14.67 -2.93 -4.60
N SER A 192 -15.40 -1.90 -4.18
CA SER A 192 -16.64 -1.52 -4.84
C SER A 192 -16.38 -0.37 -5.81
N ALA A 193 -16.68 -0.57 -7.10
CA ALA A 193 -16.66 0.49 -8.11
C ALA A 193 -17.73 1.56 -7.85
N ASP A 194 -18.79 1.22 -7.10
CA ASP A 194 -19.91 2.10 -6.76
C ASP A 194 -19.58 3.11 -5.65
N ALA A 195 -18.50 2.88 -4.91
CA ALA A 195 -18.10 3.72 -3.80
C ALA A 195 -17.80 5.16 -4.28
N PRO A 196 -18.44 6.20 -3.72
CA PRO A 196 -18.16 7.59 -4.08
C PRO A 196 -16.70 7.98 -3.80
N ARG A 197 -15.97 8.39 -4.84
CA ARG A 197 -14.57 8.80 -4.79
C ARG A 197 -14.29 9.92 -5.80
N CYS A 198 -13.36 10.81 -5.50
CA CYS A 198 -12.87 11.77 -6.49
C CYS A 198 -11.81 11.12 -7.39
N VAL A 199 -11.56 11.69 -8.56
CA VAL A 199 -10.34 11.42 -9.35
C VAL A 199 -9.22 12.41 -8.99
N PRO A 200 -7.94 12.10 -9.27
CA PRO A 200 -6.84 13.01 -8.96
C PRO A 200 -6.99 14.37 -9.63
N CYS A 201 -6.38 15.40 -9.04
CA CYS A 201 -6.32 16.70 -9.67
C CYS A 201 -5.54 16.62 -11.00
N GLY A 202 -6.04 17.25 -12.06
CA GLY A 202 -5.43 17.17 -13.40
C GLY A 202 -5.68 15.86 -14.15
N PHE A 203 -6.47 14.93 -13.59
CA PHE A 203 -6.88 13.71 -14.29
C PHE A 203 -7.64 14.03 -15.59
N ASP A 204 -7.24 13.40 -16.69
CA ASP A 204 -7.93 13.54 -17.97
C ASP A 204 -9.28 12.81 -17.96
N ARG A 205 -10.34 13.57 -17.62
CA ARG A 205 -11.71 13.07 -17.53
C ARG A 205 -12.29 12.65 -18.89
N SER A 206 -11.68 13.04 -20.02
CA SER A 206 -12.12 12.56 -21.33
C SER A 206 -11.97 11.04 -21.46
N ARG A 207 -11.03 10.44 -20.69
CA ARG A 207 -10.84 8.99 -20.61
C ARG A 207 -12.03 8.25 -19.97
N LEU A 208 -12.92 8.96 -19.29
CA LEU A 208 -14.16 8.43 -18.71
C LEU A 208 -15.34 8.53 -19.69
N ALA A 209 -15.19 9.21 -20.83
CA ALA A 209 -16.28 9.38 -21.78
C ALA A 209 -16.79 8.02 -22.28
N GLY A 210 -18.11 7.85 -22.30
CA GLY A 210 -18.76 6.60 -22.72
C GLY A 210 -18.70 5.45 -21.72
N ARG A 211 -18.04 5.62 -20.56
CA ARG A 211 -18.07 4.62 -19.48
C ARG A 211 -19.39 4.70 -18.71
N ALA A 212 -19.99 3.55 -18.44
CA ALA A 212 -21.13 3.45 -17.55
C ALA A 212 -20.65 3.57 -16.10
N LEU A 213 -20.61 4.79 -15.58
CA LEU A 213 -20.22 5.07 -14.20
C LEU A 213 -21.45 5.31 -13.32
N PRO A 214 -21.45 4.87 -12.06
CA PRO A 214 -22.57 5.07 -11.14
C PRO A 214 -22.78 6.54 -10.76
N PHE A 215 -21.74 7.35 -10.89
CA PHE A 215 -21.73 8.80 -10.72
C PHE A 215 -20.59 9.39 -11.55
N THR A 216 -20.60 10.70 -11.75
CA THR A 216 -19.50 11.40 -12.44
C THR A 216 -18.48 11.86 -11.40
N PRO A 217 -17.29 11.24 -11.28
CA PRO A 217 -16.37 11.61 -10.22
C PRO A 217 -15.84 13.04 -10.43
N PRO A 218 -15.90 13.90 -9.38
CA PRO A 218 -15.28 15.22 -9.42
C PRO A 218 -13.76 15.09 -9.23
N SER A 219 -13.03 16.16 -9.56
CA SER A 219 -11.59 16.24 -9.31
C SER A 219 -11.30 16.60 -7.86
N ALA A 220 -10.30 15.95 -7.26
CA ALA A 220 -9.79 16.22 -5.92
C ALA A 220 -8.89 17.47 -5.89
N CYS A 221 -9.39 18.63 -6.35
CA CYS A 221 -8.65 19.88 -6.35
C CYS A 221 -9.25 20.86 -5.32
N PRO A 222 -8.49 21.32 -4.30
CA PRO A 222 -7.13 20.91 -3.96
C PRO A 222 -7.02 19.52 -3.30
N TYR A 223 -8.11 19.02 -2.73
CA TYR A 223 -8.30 17.63 -2.27
C TYR A 223 -9.78 17.26 -2.40
N CYS A 224 -10.12 16.00 -2.14
CA CYS A 224 -11.49 15.51 -2.24
C CYS A 224 -12.30 15.78 -0.97
N THR A 225 -13.52 16.31 -1.11
CA THR A 225 -14.44 16.52 0.02
C THR A 225 -15.79 15.84 -0.19
N TRP A 226 -16.49 15.55 0.91
CA TRP A 226 -17.84 14.99 0.85
C TRP A 226 -18.83 15.92 0.13
N GLN A 227 -18.66 17.24 0.24
CA GLN A 227 -19.50 18.20 -0.46
C GLN A 227 -19.33 18.12 -1.98
N GLN A 228 -18.09 17.94 -2.46
CA GLN A 228 -17.82 17.74 -3.89
C GLN A 228 -18.50 16.46 -4.40
N LEU A 229 -18.37 15.36 -3.67
CA LEU A 229 -19.01 14.09 -4.04
C LEU A 229 -20.54 14.20 -4.03
N CYS A 230 -21.12 14.78 -2.98
CA CYS A 230 -22.57 14.99 -2.87
C CYS A 230 -23.13 15.83 -4.03
N ALA A 231 -22.40 16.86 -4.47
CA ALA A 231 -22.78 17.68 -5.61
C ALA A 231 -22.73 16.89 -6.93
N ALA A 232 -21.71 16.06 -7.11
CA ALA A 232 -21.48 15.27 -8.32
C ALA A 232 -22.37 14.02 -8.42
N ASP A 233 -22.82 13.49 -7.28
CA ASP A 233 -23.66 12.30 -7.14
C ASP A 233 -25.11 12.64 -6.79
N ALA A 234 -25.69 13.58 -7.54
CA ALA A 234 -27.03 14.09 -7.29
C ALA A 234 -28.13 13.00 -7.39
N GLY A 235 -27.86 11.89 -8.08
CA GLY A 235 -28.79 10.76 -8.20
C GLY A 235 -28.85 9.88 -6.94
N ARG A 236 -27.84 9.94 -6.06
CA ARG A 236 -27.75 9.09 -4.86
C ARG A 236 -27.61 9.92 -3.58
N ARG A 237 -28.34 11.04 -3.48
CA ARG A 237 -28.33 11.94 -2.31
C ARG A 237 -28.51 11.24 -0.96
N GLY A 238 -29.21 10.11 -0.93
CA GLY A 238 -29.38 9.30 0.27
C GLY A 238 -28.07 8.73 0.87
N LEU A 239 -26.99 8.67 0.11
CA LEU A 239 -25.66 8.26 0.58
C LEU A 239 -24.98 9.33 1.45
N TYR A 240 -25.47 10.57 1.42
CA TYR A 240 -24.84 11.72 2.08
C TYR A 240 -25.70 12.22 3.24
N ALA A 241 -25.08 12.98 4.15
CA ALA A 241 -25.82 13.69 5.18
C ALA A 241 -26.61 14.86 4.57
N ALA A 242 -27.58 15.40 5.30
CA ALA A 242 -28.45 16.46 4.80
C ALA A 242 -27.66 17.74 4.41
N ASP A 243 -26.53 17.98 5.07
CA ASP A 243 -25.58 19.06 4.80
C ASP A 243 -24.51 18.70 3.75
N CYS A 244 -24.69 17.60 3.03
CA CYS A 244 -23.68 17.02 2.12
C CYS A 244 -22.37 16.60 2.80
N GLY A 245 -22.38 16.37 4.12
CA GLY A 245 -21.28 15.75 4.85
C GLY A 245 -21.26 14.22 4.72
N PHE A 246 -20.27 13.62 5.38
CA PHE A 246 -20.20 12.17 5.54
C PHE A 246 -21.40 11.68 6.35
N ARG A 247 -22.17 10.74 5.79
CA ARG A 247 -23.20 10.01 6.50
C ARG A 247 -22.63 8.71 7.02
N GLN A 248 -22.40 8.64 8.31
CA GLN A 248 -22.09 7.37 8.96
C GLN A 248 -23.28 6.44 8.85
N VAL A 249 -23.07 5.30 8.19
CA VAL A 249 -23.93 4.13 8.30
C VAL A 249 -23.03 2.97 8.68
N LEU A 250 -23.43 2.24 9.70
CA LEU A 250 -22.64 1.14 10.26
C LEU A 250 -23.18 -0.19 9.75
N PRO A 251 -22.33 -1.22 9.63
CA PRO A 251 -22.76 -2.55 9.24
C PRO A 251 -23.99 -3.05 10.03
N PRO A 252 -24.90 -3.79 9.38
CA PRO A 252 -24.79 -4.33 8.01
C PRO A 252 -25.28 -3.36 6.92
N GLU A 253 -25.75 -2.17 7.28
CA GLU A 253 -26.35 -1.22 6.37
C GLU A 253 -25.28 -0.22 5.90
N GLY A 254 -24.98 -0.13 4.61
CA GLY A 254 -24.56 1.17 4.08
C GLY A 254 -23.15 1.69 4.36
N GLU A 255 -22.13 0.90 4.70
CA GLU A 255 -20.84 1.45 5.13
C GLU A 255 -19.94 1.92 3.94
N HIS A 256 -19.05 2.89 4.19
CA HIS A 256 -17.99 3.31 3.27
C HIS A 256 -16.67 3.32 4.06
N VAL A 257 -15.74 2.42 3.74
CA VAL A 257 -14.49 2.25 4.51
C VAL A 257 -13.33 1.94 3.57
N GLY A 258 -12.19 2.60 3.75
CA GLY A 258 -10.95 2.19 3.08
C GLY A 258 -10.45 0.90 3.69
N HIS A 259 -10.09 -0.10 2.87
CA HIS A 259 -9.52 -1.34 3.39
C HIS A 259 -8.05 -1.11 3.79
N GLY A 260 -7.76 -1.16 5.09
CA GLY A 260 -6.44 -0.96 5.67
C GLY A 260 -5.41 -1.93 5.10
N GLY A 261 -5.66 -3.25 5.16
CA GLY A 261 -4.76 -4.24 4.57
C GLY A 261 -4.56 -4.13 3.05
N ALA A 262 -5.50 -3.54 2.30
CA ALA A 262 -5.26 -3.23 0.89
C ALA A 262 -4.28 -2.07 0.69
N GLY A 263 -4.19 -1.16 1.66
CA GLY A 263 -3.34 0.00 1.62
C GLY A 263 -4.12 1.31 1.45
N ILE A 264 -3.71 2.32 2.22
CA ILE A 264 -4.22 3.69 2.15
C ILE A 264 -3.04 4.66 2.21
N LEU A 265 -3.02 5.67 1.33
CA LEU A 265 -2.06 6.77 1.44
C LEU A 265 -2.70 7.95 2.15
N LEU A 266 -2.00 8.46 3.16
CA LEU A 266 -2.43 9.56 4.01
C LEU A 266 -1.40 10.68 3.92
N SER A 267 -1.83 11.90 3.63
CA SER A 267 -0.92 13.04 3.65
C SER A 267 -0.69 13.55 5.08
N VAL A 268 0.43 14.22 5.31
CA VAL A 268 0.68 14.91 6.58
C VAL A 268 -0.39 15.98 6.87
N GLY A 269 -0.93 16.64 5.85
CA GLY A 269 -2.05 17.58 5.95
C GLY A 269 -3.30 16.96 6.59
N LEU A 270 -3.63 15.70 6.24
CA LEU A 270 -4.73 14.97 6.87
C LEU A 270 -4.37 14.63 8.32
N MET A 271 -3.14 14.16 8.54
CA MET A 271 -2.71 13.69 9.85
C MET A 271 -2.65 14.78 10.92
N ARG A 272 -2.43 16.05 10.54
CA ARG A 272 -2.54 17.21 11.44
C ARG A 272 -3.91 17.37 12.08
N ASN A 273 -4.97 16.87 11.42
CA ASN A 273 -6.34 16.87 11.96
C ASN A 273 -6.69 15.55 12.68
N MET A 274 -5.79 14.57 12.63
CA MET A 274 -6.00 13.19 13.09
C MET A 274 -4.96 12.82 14.16
N GLY A 275 -4.67 13.72 15.10
CA GLY A 275 -3.88 13.40 16.29
C GLY A 275 -4.54 12.31 17.16
N VAL A 276 -3.76 11.67 18.04
CA VAL A 276 -4.22 10.51 18.85
C VAL A 276 -5.46 10.86 19.65
N ASP A 277 -5.46 12.05 20.28
CA ASP A 277 -6.60 12.52 21.07
C ASP A 277 -7.83 12.82 20.22
N ALA A 278 -7.67 13.32 19.00
CA ALA A 278 -8.78 13.58 18.09
C ALA A 278 -9.44 12.26 17.66
N VAL A 279 -8.65 11.27 17.25
CA VAL A 279 -9.16 9.95 16.85
C VAL A 279 -9.74 9.20 18.04
N ARG A 280 -9.10 9.23 19.21
CA ARG A 280 -9.64 8.62 20.44
C ARG A 280 -11.00 9.22 20.82
N ARG A 281 -11.15 10.55 20.77
CA ARG A 281 -12.44 11.22 21.02
C ARG A 281 -13.48 10.85 19.97
N CYS A 282 -13.10 10.81 18.69
CA CYS A 282 -13.98 10.40 17.62
C CYS A 282 -14.50 8.96 17.86
N ILE A 283 -13.62 8.00 18.10
CA ILE A 283 -13.96 6.61 18.40
C ILE A 283 -14.89 6.50 19.63
N GLY A 284 -14.54 7.20 20.72
CA GLY A 284 -15.29 7.14 21.97
C GLY A 284 -16.66 7.83 21.94
N SER A 285 -16.89 8.76 21.02
CA SER A 285 -18.13 9.57 20.97
C SER A 285 -19.05 9.27 19.78
N ARG A 286 -18.53 8.70 18.68
CA ARG A 286 -19.26 8.55 17.42
C ARG A 286 -19.66 7.11 17.10
N PHE A 287 -19.17 6.13 17.86
CA PHE A 287 -19.42 4.72 17.56
C PHE A 287 -20.13 4.05 18.72
N PRO A 288 -21.16 3.24 18.45
CA PRO A 288 -21.74 2.35 19.45
C PRO A 288 -20.81 1.15 19.68
N PRO A 289 -20.95 0.45 20.81
CA PRO A 289 -20.27 -0.82 21.03
C PRO A 289 -20.53 -1.83 19.89
N GLY A 290 -19.52 -2.62 19.55
CA GLY A 290 -19.66 -3.71 18.57
C GLY A 290 -19.40 -3.34 17.11
N VAL A 291 -18.95 -2.12 16.81
CA VAL A 291 -18.46 -1.77 15.48
C VAL A 291 -17.24 -2.63 15.11
N PRO A 292 -17.29 -3.38 14.00
CA PRO A 292 -16.18 -4.22 13.58
C PRO A 292 -15.09 -3.38 12.89
N GLY A 293 -13.82 -3.78 13.05
CA GLY A 293 -12.72 -3.30 12.20
C GLY A 293 -12.06 -2.00 12.66
N GLY A 294 -10.72 -2.00 12.71
CA GLY A 294 -9.95 -0.77 12.93
C GLY A 294 -10.03 0.18 11.74
N ASP A 295 -10.05 -0.38 10.53
CA ASP A 295 -10.23 0.34 9.26
C ASP A 295 -11.51 1.18 9.24
N THR A 296 -12.61 0.62 9.74
CA THR A 296 -13.90 1.30 9.89
C THR A 296 -13.77 2.51 10.81
N LEU A 297 -13.25 2.29 12.02
CA LEU A 297 -13.08 3.32 13.03
C LEU A 297 -12.21 4.47 12.49
N PHE A 298 -11.06 4.15 11.89
CA PHE A 298 -10.14 5.14 11.35
C PHE A 298 -10.73 5.90 10.16
N SER A 299 -11.26 5.18 9.16
CA SER A 299 -11.81 5.78 7.94
C SER A 299 -12.92 6.75 8.27
N HIS A 300 -13.88 6.35 9.11
CA HIS A 300 -14.97 7.24 9.52
C HIS A 300 -14.47 8.46 10.30
N CYS A 301 -13.47 8.30 11.18
CA CYS A 301 -12.85 9.45 11.85
C CYS A 301 -12.17 10.41 10.88
N ALA A 302 -11.48 9.89 9.85
CA ALA A 302 -10.96 10.72 8.78
C ALA A 302 -12.10 11.43 8.02
N PHE A 303 -13.18 10.74 7.71
CA PHE A 303 -14.31 11.29 6.97
C PHE A 303 -15.10 12.36 7.72
N PHE A 304 -15.17 12.27 9.06
CA PHE A 304 -15.74 13.32 9.90
C PHE A 304 -14.96 14.63 9.86
N THR A 305 -13.72 14.65 9.34
CA THR A 305 -12.98 15.90 9.08
C THR A 305 -13.45 16.63 7.82
N GLY A 306 -14.38 16.04 7.05
CA GLY A 306 -14.87 16.56 5.77
C GLY A 306 -14.12 16.04 4.55
N VAL A 307 -13.00 15.33 4.76
CA VAL A 307 -12.19 14.70 3.72
C VAL A 307 -12.87 13.46 3.19
N ALA A 308 -12.87 13.30 1.87
CA ALA A 308 -13.40 12.12 1.18
C ALA A 308 -12.28 11.38 0.43
N PRO A 309 -12.49 10.10 0.08
CA PRO A 309 -11.45 9.32 -0.59
C PRO A 309 -11.21 9.77 -2.04
N THR A 310 -9.95 9.75 -2.42
CA THR A 310 -9.47 9.98 -3.78
C THR A 310 -9.03 8.66 -4.39
N ASP A 311 -9.58 8.32 -5.54
CA ASP A 311 -9.12 7.24 -6.41
C ASP A 311 -7.79 7.66 -7.07
N PRO A 312 -6.79 6.77 -7.22
CA PRO A 312 -5.56 7.10 -7.96
C PRO A 312 -5.79 7.25 -9.48
N GLY A 313 -7.01 7.00 -9.98
CA GLY A 313 -7.47 7.27 -11.34
C GLY A 313 -7.62 6.03 -12.23
N TYR A 314 -7.33 4.83 -11.72
CA TYR A 314 -7.30 3.61 -12.52
C TYR A 314 -8.58 2.79 -12.44
N SER A 315 -9.23 2.72 -11.27
CA SER A 315 -10.41 1.84 -11.08
C SER A 315 -11.59 2.22 -12.00
N PHE A 316 -11.70 3.51 -12.37
CA PHE A 316 -12.72 3.99 -13.31
C PHE A 316 -12.43 3.65 -14.78
N LEU A 317 -11.18 3.32 -15.11
CA LEU A 317 -10.74 2.99 -16.48
C LEU A 317 -10.81 1.48 -16.75
N ASP A 318 -10.69 0.69 -15.70
CA ASP A 318 -10.64 -0.76 -15.73
C ASP A 318 -11.42 -1.30 -14.53
N ALA A 319 -12.68 -1.66 -14.74
CA ALA A 319 -13.58 -2.17 -13.69
C ALA A 319 -13.07 -3.45 -13.02
N ASP A 320 -12.11 -4.11 -13.66
CA ASP A 320 -11.52 -5.38 -13.29
C ASP A 320 -10.18 -5.21 -12.54
N PHE A 321 -9.79 -3.98 -12.23
CA PHE A 321 -8.50 -3.65 -11.63
C PHE A 321 -8.63 -2.52 -10.59
N ASN A 322 -7.83 -2.64 -9.53
CA ASN A 322 -7.65 -1.59 -8.53
C ASN A 322 -6.16 -1.48 -8.24
N ALA A 323 -5.68 -0.26 -8.05
CA ALA A 323 -4.29 0.03 -7.73
C ALA A 323 -3.90 -0.55 -6.36
N PHE A 324 -4.80 -0.47 -5.39
CA PHE A 324 -4.61 -1.04 -4.06
C PHE A 324 -5.28 -2.41 -4.00
N ASP A 325 -4.51 -3.47 -3.81
CA ASP A 325 -4.95 -4.87 -3.75
C ASP A 325 -5.83 -5.32 -4.94
N ASN A 326 -5.16 -5.59 -6.07
CA ASN A 326 -5.81 -5.95 -7.34
C ASN A 326 -6.90 -7.04 -7.19
N ARG A 327 -8.13 -6.71 -7.63
CA ARG A 327 -9.37 -7.53 -7.55
C ARG A 327 -9.76 -7.96 -6.13
N GLY A 328 -9.28 -7.24 -5.14
CA GLY A 328 -9.76 -7.32 -3.77
C GLY A 328 -9.57 -8.61 -3.05
N GLN A 329 -8.69 -9.50 -3.52
CA GLN A 329 -8.30 -10.69 -2.76
C GLN A 329 -7.16 -11.56 -3.28
N GLN A 330 -6.43 -11.18 -4.34
CA GLN A 330 -5.61 -12.16 -5.06
C GLN A 330 -4.15 -11.75 -5.23
N VAL A 331 -3.32 -12.16 -4.26
CA VAL A 331 -1.86 -12.31 -4.42
C VAL A 331 -1.50 -12.95 -5.75
N ARG A 332 -2.26 -13.98 -6.13
CA ARG A 332 -2.11 -14.67 -7.42
C ARG A 332 -2.26 -13.72 -8.61
N GLY A 333 -3.20 -12.78 -8.58
CA GLY A 333 -3.39 -11.81 -9.67
C GLY A 333 -2.18 -10.88 -9.83
N ALA A 334 -1.58 -10.43 -8.73
CA ALA A 334 -0.35 -9.64 -8.77
C ALA A 334 0.84 -10.47 -9.29
N MET A 335 0.97 -11.72 -8.83
CA MET A 335 2.00 -12.64 -9.34
C MET A 335 1.81 -12.94 -10.82
N ASP A 336 0.59 -13.21 -11.27
CA ASP A 336 0.26 -13.49 -12.67
C ASP A 336 0.59 -12.26 -13.54
N LEU A 337 0.31 -11.02 -13.11
CA LEU A 337 0.71 -9.81 -13.83
C LEU A 337 2.24 -9.71 -13.99
N LEU A 338 2.99 -9.83 -12.90
CA LEU A 338 4.46 -9.77 -12.93
C LEU A 338 5.04 -10.88 -13.78
N TYR A 339 4.50 -12.09 -13.62
CA TYR A 339 4.94 -13.27 -14.35
C TYR A 339 4.65 -13.13 -15.86
N SER A 340 3.47 -12.68 -16.24
CA SER A 340 3.10 -12.43 -17.64
C SER A 340 4.04 -11.45 -18.33
N PHE A 341 4.48 -10.41 -17.63
CA PHE A 341 5.50 -9.49 -18.14
C PHE A 341 6.86 -10.20 -18.31
N LEU A 342 7.30 -10.92 -17.29
CA LEU A 342 8.61 -11.57 -17.25
C LEU A 342 8.74 -12.75 -18.23
N LYS A 343 7.62 -13.40 -18.57
CA LYS A 343 7.57 -14.55 -19.49
C LYS A 343 7.94 -14.18 -20.93
N ARG A 344 7.94 -12.88 -21.27
CA ARG A 344 8.29 -12.31 -22.60
C ARG A 344 7.34 -12.77 -23.71
N GLY A 345 7.24 -11.98 -24.77
CA GLY A 345 6.31 -12.23 -25.88
C GLY A 345 4.90 -11.66 -25.61
N PRO A 346 3.83 -12.21 -26.23
CA PRO A 346 2.49 -11.60 -26.22
C PRO A 346 1.74 -11.73 -24.88
N CYS A 347 2.32 -12.40 -23.87
CA CYS A 347 1.69 -12.66 -22.57
C CYS A 347 1.34 -11.40 -21.76
N CYS A 348 1.98 -10.25 -22.02
CA CYS A 348 1.65 -8.99 -21.35
C CYS A 348 1.42 -7.88 -22.38
N ASP A 349 0.14 -7.70 -22.71
CA ASP A 349 -0.34 -6.66 -23.61
C ASP A 349 -0.28 -5.25 -22.97
N ALA A 350 -0.82 -4.26 -23.69
CA ALA A 350 -0.87 -2.87 -23.21
C ALA A 350 -1.68 -2.73 -21.91
N LEU A 351 -2.73 -3.55 -21.73
CA LEU A 351 -3.56 -3.52 -20.52
C LEU A 351 -2.79 -4.10 -19.32
N CYS A 352 -2.13 -5.24 -19.48
CA CYS A 352 -1.24 -5.84 -18.49
C CYS A 352 -0.16 -4.85 -18.03
N ARG A 353 0.51 -4.17 -18.98
CA ARG A 353 1.53 -3.15 -18.67
C ARG A 353 0.95 -1.96 -17.92
N ALA A 354 -0.24 -1.49 -18.32
CA ALA A 354 -0.92 -0.41 -17.62
C ALA A 354 -1.30 -0.80 -16.18
N ARG A 355 -1.78 -2.04 -15.96
CA ARG A 355 -2.07 -2.58 -14.62
C ARG A 355 -0.83 -2.68 -13.75
N LEU A 356 0.30 -3.15 -14.29
CA LEU A 356 1.57 -3.21 -13.56
C LEU A 356 2.06 -1.82 -13.15
N ALA A 357 1.98 -0.84 -14.05
CA ALA A 357 2.32 0.55 -13.75
C ALA A 357 1.37 1.21 -12.74
N ALA A 358 0.20 0.62 -12.51
CA ALA A 358 -0.83 1.14 -11.59
C ALA A 358 -0.91 0.37 -10.26
N THR A 359 -0.24 -0.76 -10.10
CA THR A 359 -0.37 -1.61 -8.90
C THR A 359 0.42 -1.00 -7.75
N ALA A 360 -0.23 -0.27 -6.85
CA ALA A 360 0.39 0.40 -5.70
C ALA A 360 0.70 -0.57 -4.55
N SER A 361 -0.19 -1.52 -4.28
CA SER A 361 -0.05 -2.46 -3.16
C SER A 361 -0.77 -3.79 -3.39
N VAL A 362 -0.40 -4.79 -2.61
CA VAL A 362 -0.99 -6.14 -2.59
C VAL A 362 -1.18 -6.58 -1.15
N HIS A 363 -2.41 -6.97 -0.78
CA HIS A 363 -2.70 -7.50 0.54
C HIS A 363 -2.49 -9.01 0.56
N VAL A 364 -1.43 -9.47 1.23
CA VAL A 364 -1.09 -10.91 1.21
C VAL A 364 -2.02 -11.76 2.05
N ARG A 365 -2.66 -11.19 3.08
CA ARG A 365 -3.58 -11.89 3.99
C ARG A 365 -2.88 -13.07 4.66
N GLY A 366 -1.80 -12.78 5.38
CA GLY A 366 -0.99 -13.70 6.15
C GLY A 366 -1.83 -14.63 7.03
N GLY A 367 -2.97 -14.16 7.55
CA GLY A 367 -3.92 -14.98 8.31
C GLY A 367 -4.56 -16.13 7.54
N HIS A 368 -4.56 -16.10 6.20
CA HIS A 368 -5.06 -17.19 5.35
C HIS A 368 -4.02 -18.29 5.11
N PHE A 369 -2.76 -18.07 5.47
CA PHE A 369 -1.73 -19.07 5.34
C PHE A 369 -1.75 -20.01 6.54
N LYS A 370 -1.50 -21.31 6.29
CA LYS A 370 -1.43 -22.32 7.35
C LYS A 370 -0.27 -22.09 8.33
N ALA A 371 0.73 -21.31 7.92
CA ALA A 371 1.89 -20.97 8.72
C ALA A 371 2.44 -19.59 8.33
N PRO A 372 2.92 -18.77 9.29
CA PRO A 372 3.42 -17.41 9.02
C PRO A 372 4.56 -17.34 8.00
N HIS A 373 5.48 -18.32 8.00
CA HIS A 373 6.60 -18.32 7.07
C HIS A 373 6.16 -18.42 5.60
N LEU A 374 5.01 -19.04 5.31
CA LEU A 374 4.50 -19.14 3.95
C LEU A 374 4.02 -17.77 3.43
N ALA A 375 3.46 -16.93 4.30
CA ALA A 375 3.12 -15.55 3.96
C ALA A 375 4.40 -14.74 3.68
N ALA A 376 5.43 -14.91 4.52
CA ALA A 376 6.73 -14.27 4.32
C ALA A 376 7.40 -14.71 3.01
N ASP A 377 7.40 -16.00 2.70
CA ASP A 377 7.93 -16.55 1.43
C ASP A 377 7.17 -16.00 0.22
N THR A 378 5.85 -15.81 0.36
CA THR A 378 4.99 -15.20 -0.66
C THR A 378 5.37 -13.73 -0.90
N ILE A 379 5.57 -12.94 0.16
CA ILE A 379 6.04 -11.55 0.08
C ILE A 379 7.44 -11.49 -0.56
N ALA A 380 8.37 -12.37 -0.14
CA ALA A 380 9.69 -12.44 -0.72
C ALA A 380 9.66 -12.79 -2.22
N THR A 381 8.74 -13.66 -2.63
CA THR A 381 8.51 -14.00 -4.03
C THR A 381 7.96 -12.80 -4.82
N LEU A 382 6.97 -12.09 -4.29
CA LEU A 382 6.45 -10.86 -4.89
C LEU A 382 7.56 -9.81 -5.05
N ALA A 383 8.38 -9.60 -4.01
CA ALA A 383 9.50 -8.68 -4.05
C ALA A 383 10.50 -9.05 -5.15
N ARG A 384 10.90 -10.33 -5.24
CA ARG A 384 11.81 -10.80 -6.26
C ARG A 384 11.26 -10.64 -7.68
N LEU A 385 9.97 -10.96 -7.88
CA LEU A 385 9.32 -10.80 -9.17
C LEU A 385 9.23 -9.31 -9.57
N ARG A 386 8.94 -8.43 -8.61
CA ARG A 386 8.96 -6.98 -8.82
C ARG A 386 10.35 -6.50 -9.24
N ASP A 387 11.40 -6.91 -8.53
CA ASP A 387 12.77 -6.48 -8.86
C ASP A 387 13.19 -6.92 -10.26
N LEU A 388 12.85 -8.16 -10.65
CA LEU A 388 13.05 -8.64 -12.01
C LEU A 388 12.26 -7.84 -13.04
N TYR A 389 11.01 -7.49 -12.72
CA TYR A 389 10.17 -6.65 -13.59
C TYR A 389 10.79 -5.26 -13.78
N LEU A 390 11.26 -4.62 -12.71
CA LEU A 390 11.88 -3.30 -12.76
C LEU A 390 13.19 -3.30 -13.56
N ASP A 391 14.02 -4.32 -13.38
CA ASP A 391 15.25 -4.51 -14.18
C ASP A 391 14.92 -4.73 -15.65
N ALA A 392 13.93 -5.58 -15.96
CA ALA A 392 13.48 -5.81 -17.32
C ALA A 392 12.93 -4.53 -17.97
N ARG A 393 12.06 -3.77 -17.27
CA ARG A 393 11.53 -2.48 -17.74
C ARG A 393 12.65 -1.48 -18.01
N ALA A 394 13.63 -1.37 -17.12
CA ALA A 394 14.76 -0.47 -17.29
C ALA A 394 15.58 -0.81 -18.55
N ARG A 395 15.76 -2.09 -18.86
CA ARG A 395 16.40 -2.53 -20.11
C ARG A 395 15.55 -2.22 -21.33
N GLU A 396 14.22 -2.41 -21.24
CA GLU A 396 13.32 -2.07 -22.35
C GLU A 396 13.35 -0.57 -22.69
N GLU A 397 13.48 0.30 -21.69
CA GLU A 397 13.59 1.75 -21.89
C GLU A 397 14.96 2.19 -22.41
N ALA A 398 16.02 1.52 -21.98
CA ALA A 398 17.38 1.82 -22.43
C ALA A 398 17.60 1.42 -23.90
N ASP A 399 16.96 0.33 -24.35
CA ASP A 399 17.05 -0.15 -25.73
C ASP A 399 15.69 -0.70 -26.22
N PRO A 400 14.80 0.17 -26.74
CA PRO A 400 13.48 -0.24 -27.22
C PRO A 400 13.52 -1.20 -28.40
N GLU A 401 14.59 -1.19 -29.20
CA GLU A 401 14.72 -2.08 -30.37
C GLU A 401 15.20 -3.47 -29.94
N ALA A 402 16.16 -3.56 -29.02
CA ALA A 402 16.50 -4.84 -28.39
C ALA A 402 15.33 -5.42 -27.61
N ALA A 403 14.52 -4.58 -26.94
CA ALA A 403 13.30 -5.00 -26.27
C ALA A 403 12.29 -5.65 -27.23
N LYS A 404 12.05 -5.02 -28.39
CA LYS A 404 11.18 -5.57 -29.44
C LYS A 404 11.73 -6.89 -29.97
N ALA A 405 13.02 -6.94 -30.29
CA ALA A 405 13.66 -8.16 -30.78
C ALA A 405 13.57 -9.30 -29.74
N TYR A 406 13.74 -8.97 -28.47
CA TYR A 406 13.64 -9.92 -27.37
C TYR A 406 12.23 -10.41 -27.09
N ALA A 407 11.23 -9.54 -27.23
CA ALA A 407 9.82 -9.93 -27.16
C ALA A 407 9.44 -10.87 -28.34
N GLN A 408 10.02 -10.65 -29.52
CA GLN A 408 9.80 -11.49 -30.69
C GLN A 408 10.51 -12.84 -30.62
N ALA A 409 11.60 -12.95 -29.86
CA ALA A 409 12.40 -14.17 -29.76
C ALA A 409 11.71 -15.33 -29.01
N GLY A 410 10.58 -15.09 -28.32
CA GLY A 410 9.88 -16.07 -27.51
C GLY A 410 10.65 -16.43 -26.23
N GLY A 411 10.03 -16.29 -25.07
CA GLY A 411 10.71 -16.55 -23.79
C GLY A 411 11.18 -18.01 -23.66
N VAL A 412 12.47 -18.21 -23.43
CA VAL A 412 13.11 -19.54 -23.22
C VAL A 412 12.72 -20.17 -21.86
N TRP A 413 12.09 -19.41 -20.97
CA TRP A 413 12.06 -19.74 -19.54
C TRP A 413 10.82 -20.50 -19.05
N ASP A 414 9.75 -20.64 -19.86
CA ASP A 414 8.62 -21.49 -19.48
C ASP A 414 7.72 -21.87 -20.68
N THR A 415 7.69 -23.16 -21.02
CA THR A 415 6.80 -23.73 -22.05
C THR A 415 5.47 -24.25 -21.47
N HIS A 416 5.24 -24.17 -20.15
CA HIS A 416 4.14 -24.89 -19.48
C HIS A 416 2.82 -24.11 -19.36
N ARG A 417 2.78 -22.82 -19.74
CA ARG A 417 1.55 -22.02 -19.84
C ARG A 417 1.51 -21.34 -21.20
N SER A 418 0.51 -21.62 -22.04
CA SER A 418 0.20 -20.75 -23.17
C SER A 418 -0.23 -19.38 -22.66
N CYS A 419 -0.01 -18.32 -23.45
CA CYS A 419 -0.44 -16.96 -23.13
C CYS A 419 -1.97 -16.77 -23.35
N ASP A 420 -2.77 -17.85 -23.23
CA ASP A 420 -4.20 -17.86 -23.57
C ASP A 420 -5.08 -17.10 -22.57
#